data_AF-A0A2A2RDP0-F1
#
_entry.id   AF-A0A2A2RDP0-F1
#
_cell.length_a   1.000
_cell.length_b   1.000
_cell.length_c   1.000
_cell.angle_alpha   90.00
_cell.angle_beta   90.00
_cell.angle_gamma   90.00
#
_symmetry.space_group_name_H-M   'P 1'
#
loop_
_entity.id
_entity.type
_entity.pdbx_description
1 polymer ?
#
loop_
_entity_poly.entity_id
_entity_poly.type
_entity_poly.pdbx_seq_one_letter_code
_entity_poly.pdbx_strand_id
1 'polypeptide(L)'
;MKLKSVFPILALTLAGLAAEGRGAESTPTTAAVEKPVVFLDKSPVIVKYQLGRLSNEQLLLVDRETSHPKFVPLWEAILGRPGIPAKFRSEAAEALAKLNQSDVPAELLAGLKRASASQPVVAELSKLLVTQSPESLRKSQSALETLAGADGADAARQAAFAALISIQPADSLWAFAQGKPGALPQLLAGIPMVPDGTKRAAFAGKVLPLLAPGSEATTRKAAITAAARLPGSEATAFTALAQVIAHGTEVPTAARALLALPPSSWPDAAIKPLTDALLVQVKKVPVPQRTENDFLDLQQLGFQLAAKLPKDTALPVRKSFSSLGVNVLRLGTLHEQMFFDKVQLVAEAGKPVELIFHNSDAMQHNWVLIQVGAADEIGLAAEKMPPQPD
;
A
#
# COMPACT_ATOMS: atom_id res chain seq x y z
N MET A 1 63.35 17.36 -2.95
CA MET A 1 63.99 18.65 -2.57
C MET A 1 63.00 19.76 -2.93
N LYS A 2 62.33 20.45 -1.97
CA LYS A 2 62.79 21.65 -1.22
C LYS A 2 63.19 22.78 -2.19
N LEU A 3 62.58 23.97 -2.28
CA LEU A 3 62.15 25.02 -1.32
C LEU A 3 61.02 25.85 -2.00
N LYS A 4 59.89 26.24 -1.38
CA LYS A 4 59.62 27.34 -0.43
C LYS A 4 60.01 28.76 -0.90
N SER A 5 59.03 29.69 -0.74
CA SER A 5 59.14 31.10 -0.30
C SER A 5 58.53 32.11 -1.31
N VAL A 6 57.71 33.14 -1.01
CA VAL A 6 56.85 33.57 0.12
C VAL A 6 56.47 35.07 -0.11
N PHE A 7 55.33 35.51 0.47
CA PHE A 7 54.90 36.89 0.85
C PHE A 7 54.37 37.89 -0.21
N PRO A 8 53.53 38.91 0.16
CA PRO A 8 52.80 39.09 1.43
C PRO A 8 51.32 39.55 1.36
N ILE A 9 50.67 39.39 2.50
CA ILE A 9 49.45 40.05 2.98
C ILE A 9 49.82 41.45 3.51
N LEU A 10 49.03 42.48 3.23
CA LEU A 10 48.89 43.63 4.12
C LEU A 10 47.42 44.06 4.21
N ALA A 11 46.95 44.11 5.44
CA ALA A 11 45.61 44.46 5.87
C ALA A 11 45.38 45.98 5.86
N LEU A 12 44.12 46.39 5.72
CA LEU A 12 43.63 47.60 6.38
C LEU A 12 42.22 47.35 6.92
N THR A 13 42.12 47.28 8.24
CA THR A 13 40.89 47.42 9.02
C THR A 13 40.75 48.87 9.46
N LEU A 14 39.56 49.48 9.33
CA LEU A 14 38.91 50.20 10.43
C LEU A 14 37.46 50.60 10.10
N ALA A 15 36.64 50.47 11.14
CA ALA A 15 35.19 50.56 11.20
C ALA A 15 34.60 51.97 11.02
N GLY A 16 33.29 52.04 10.73
CA GLY A 16 32.51 53.26 10.96
C GLY A 16 31.12 53.36 10.32
N LEU A 17 30.14 52.68 10.95
CA LEU A 17 28.70 53.04 11.11
C LEU A 17 27.78 53.42 9.92
N ALA A 18 26.81 52.54 9.72
CA ALA A 18 25.33 52.72 9.77
C ALA A 18 24.60 53.62 8.74
N ALA A 19 23.74 52.98 7.93
CA ALA A 19 22.32 53.35 7.80
C ALA A 19 21.52 52.21 7.11
N GLU A 20 20.39 51.86 7.70
CA GLU A 20 19.47 50.77 7.37
C GLU A 20 19.03 50.62 5.91
N GLY A 21 19.00 49.36 5.44
CA GLY A 21 18.20 48.90 4.31
C GLY A 21 17.68 47.49 4.60
N ARG A 22 16.41 47.38 5.02
CA ARG A 22 15.70 46.15 5.38
C ARG A 22 15.70 45.15 4.21
N GLY A 23 16.45 44.06 4.35
CA GLY A 23 16.26 42.82 3.59
C GLY A 23 15.96 41.70 4.60
N ALA A 24 14.70 41.43 4.86
CA ALA A 24 14.30 40.28 5.66
C ALA A 24 14.50 39.01 4.81
N GLU A 25 15.59 38.30 5.03
CA GLU A 25 15.68 36.88 4.70
C GLU A 25 14.66 36.13 5.56
N SER A 26 13.45 35.96 5.04
CA SER A 26 12.46 35.06 5.64
C SER A 26 12.89 33.63 5.37
N THR A 27 13.77 33.11 6.22
CA THR A 27 13.80 31.66 6.50
C THR A 27 12.39 31.26 6.96
N PRO A 28 11.76 30.22 6.39
CA PRO A 28 10.48 29.75 6.88
C PRO A 28 10.73 29.15 8.26
N THR A 29 10.54 29.97 9.29
CA THR A 29 10.47 29.49 10.67
C THR A 29 9.20 28.67 10.75
N THR A 30 9.30 27.34 10.77
CA THR A 30 8.20 26.48 11.22
C THR A 30 7.85 26.93 12.64
N ALA A 31 6.81 27.74 12.77
CA ALA A 31 6.29 28.17 14.06
C ALA A 31 6.00 26.91 14.89
N ALA A 32 6.54 26.85 16.11
CA ALA A 32 6.31 25.74 17.01
C ALA A 32 4.79 25.61 17.27
N VAL A 33 4.25 24.40 17.11
CA VAL A 33 2.83 24.15 17.33
C VAL A 33 2.51 24.31 18.82
N GLU A 34 1.66 25.29 19.13
CA GLU A 34 1.27 25.59 20.52
C GLU A 34 0.35 24.51 21.11
N LYS A 35 0.48 24.27 22.42
CA LYS A 35 -0.37 23.34 23.16
C LYS A 35 -1.80 23.88 23.21
N PRO A 36 -2.81 23.14 22.71
CA PRO A 36 -4.19 23.61 22.68
C PRO A 36 -4.84 23.55 24.07
N VAL A 37 -5.75 24.48 24.34
CA VAL A 37 -6.63 24.43 25.51
C VAL A 37 -7.89 23.64 25.17
N VAL A 38 -8.10 22.51 25.84
CA VAL A 38 -9.28 21.65 25.63
C VAL A 38 -10.05 21.51 26.93
N PHE A 39 -11.33 21.86 26.91
CA PHE A 39 -12.20 21.74 28.08
C PHE A 39 -12.80 20.32 28.16
N LEU A 40 -12.05 19.38 28.75
CA LEU A 40 -12.46 17.97 28.89
C LEU A 40 -13.63 17.77 29.87
N ASP A 41 -13.88 18.72 30.78
CA ASP A 41 -14.98 18.65 31.76
C ASP A 41 -16.35 19.04 31.17
N LYS A 42 -16.42 19.32 29.86
CA LYS A 42 -17.68 19.60 29.14
C LYS A 42 -18.36 18.32 28.67
N SER A 43 -19.54 18.44 28.06
CA SER A 43 -20.25 17.27 27.54
C SER A 43 -19.42 16.54 26.47
N PRO A 44 -19.56 15.20 26.34
CA PRO A 44 -18.78 14.41 25.37
C PRO A 44 -18.89 14.93 23.93
N VAL A 45 -20.03 15.49 23.55
CA VAL A 45 -20.24 16.09 22.21
C VAL A 45 -19.36 17.32 22.02
N ILE A 46 -19.31 18.23 23.01
CA ILE A 46 -18.47 19.42 22.96
C ILE A 46 -16.99 19.05 22.96
N VAL A 47 -16.61 18.04 23.76
CA VAL A 47 -15.23 17.54 23.78
C VAL A 47 -14.84 16.97 22.40
N LYS A 48 -15.68 16.11 21.81
CA LYS A 48 -15.43 15.56 20.46
C LYS A 48 -15.33 16.64 19.40
N TYR A 49 -16.17 17.69 19.48
CA TYR A 49 -16.10 18.84 18.59
C TYR A 49 -14.77 19.61 18.72
N GLN A 50 -14.33 19.89 19.95
CA GLN A 50 -13.04 20.56 20.20
C GLN A 50 -11.87 19.74 19.65
N LEU A 51 -11.82 18.45 19.99
CA LEU A 51 -10.76 17.55 19.54
C LEU A 51 -10.74 17.42 18.01
N GLY A 52 -11.93 17.37 17.38
CA GLY A 52 -12.11 17.29 15.93
C GLY A 52 -11.41 18.40 15.14
N ARG A 53 -11.23 19.58 15.74
CA ARG A 53 -10.64 20.77 15.10
C ARG A 53 -9.12 20.86 15.26
N LEU A 54 -8.53 20.02 16.12
CA LEU A 54 -7.09 20.01 16.35
C LEU A 54 -6.36 19.30 15.21
N SER A 55 -5.18 19.79 14.85
CA SER A 55 -4.24 19.02 14.03
C SER A 55 -3.77 17.75 14.78
N ASN A 56 -3.14 16.82 14.07
CA ASN A 56 -2.56 15.62 14.70
C ASN A 56 -1.52 16.00 15.76
N GLU A 57 -0.66 16.98 15.46
CA GLU A 57 0.37 17.46 16.39
C GLU A 57 -0.27 18.11 17.63
N GLN A 58 -1.27 18.97 17.45
CA GLN A 58 -2.00 19.60 18.55
C GLN A 58 -2.72 18.56 19.43
N LEU A 59 -3.36 17.56 18.83
CA LEU A 59 -4.05 16.50 19.57
C LEU A 59 -3.10 15.73 20.51
N LEU A 60 -1.87 15.48 20.06
CA LEU A 60 -0.86 14.75 20.82
C LEU A 60 -0.20 15.60 21.94
N LEU A 61 -0.39 16.93 21.90
CA LEU A 61 0.04 17.85 22.96
C LEU A 61 -0.99 18.04 24.08
N VAL A 62 -2.24 17.57 23.89
CA VAL A 62 -3.26 17.58 24.96
C VAL A 62 -2.81 16.69 26.13
N ASP A 63 -3.20 17.04 27.36
CA ASP A 63 -2.89 16.23 28.54
C ASP A 63 -3.49 14.83 28.44
N ARG A 64 -2.60 13.83 28.42
CA ARG A 64 -2.87 12.42 28.15
C ARG A 64 -2.89 11.62 29.45
N GLU A 65 -3.90 11.84 30.27
CA GLU A 65 -4.05 11.15 31.56
C GLU A 65 -5.03 9.98 31.51
N THR A 66 -4.91 9.11 32.51
CA THR A 66 -5.81 7.96 32.75
C THR A 66 -6.45 8.03 34.15
N SER A 67 -6.42 9.21 34.78
CA SER A 67 -6.89 9.47 36.14
C SER A 67 -8.40 9.60 36.24
N HIS A 68 -9.07 9.99 35.15
CA HIS A 68 -10.50 10.31 35.15
C HIS A 68 -11.19 9.94 33.81
N PRO A 69 -12.46 9.49 33.81
CA PRO A 69 -13.19 9.14 32.57
C PRO A 69 -13.32 10.26 31.53
N LYS A 70 -13.11 11.52 31.93
CA LYS A 70 -13.13 12.69 31.02
C LYS A 70 -12.09 12.63 29.90
N PHE A 71 -11.04 11.81 30.07
CA PHE A 71 -10.01 11.62 29.06
C PHE A 71 -10.39 10.58 28.00
N VAL A 72 -11.47 9.81 28.17
CA VAL A 72 -11.92 8.80 27.20
C VAL A 72 -12.08 9.38 25.78
N PRO A 73 -12.77 10.52 25.57
CA PRO A 73 -12.92 11.09 24.22
C PRO A 73 -11.59 11.49 23.55
N LEU A 74 -10.57 11.88 24.33
CA LEU A 74 -9.23 12.19 23.82
C LEU A 74 -8.58 10.93 23.27
N TRP A 75 -8.57 9.86 24.05
CA TRP A 75 -7.97 8.59 23.64
C TRP A 75 -8.74 7.94 22.48
N GLU A 76 -10.07 8.04 22.45
CA GLU A 76 -10.87 7.65 21.30
C GLU A 76 -10.48 8.42 20.03
N ALA A 77 -10.24 9.73 20.15
CA ALA A 77 -9.82 10.56 19.03
C ALA A 77 -8.42 10.18 18.54
N ILE A 78 -7.46 9.93 19.43
CA ILE A 78 -6.11 9.50 19.07
C ILE A 78 -6.14 8.14 18.37
N LEU A 79 -6.90 7.17 18.91
CA LEU A 79 -6.99 5.83 18.35
C LEU A 79 -7.60 5.82 16.95
N GLY A 80 -8.66 6.62 16.74
CA GLY A 80 -9.46 6.61 15.50
C GLY A 80 -8.99 7.57 14.41
N ARG A 81 -7.96 8.39 14.62
CA ARG A 81 -7.57 9.46 13.68
C ARG A 81 -6.54 8.99 12.64
N PRO A 82 -6.76 9.28 11.34
CA PRO A 82 -5.76 9.05 10.29
C PRO A 82 -4.46 9.83 10.54
N GLY A 83 -3.32 9.24 10.17
CA GLY A 83 -2.01 9.90 10.28
C GLY A 83 -1.39 9.94 11.69
N ILE A 84 -2.08 9.46 12.73
CA ILE A 84 -1.47 9.25 14.04
C ILE A 84 -0.40 8.14 13.97
N PRO A 85 0.79 8.31 14.57
CA PRO A 85 1.79 7.24 14.63
C PRO A 85 1.36 6.04 15.50
N ALA A 86 1.77 4.83 15.13
CA ALA A 86 1.38 3.58 15.80
C ALA A 86 1.66 3.58 17.31
N LYS A 87 2.77 4.18 17.76
CA LYS A 87 3.11 4.32 19.19
C LYS A 87 1.98 4.96 19.99
N PHE A 88 1.42 6.06 19.50
CA PHE A 88 0.34 6.77 20.18
C PHE A 88 -1.00 6.03 20.10
N ARG A 89 -1.22 5.23 19.04
CA ARG A 89 -2.39 4.34 18.98
C ARG A 89 -2.32 3.22 20.00
N SER A 90 -1.14 2.60 20.19
CA SER A 90 -0.94 1.60 21.24
C SER A 90 -1.18 2.19 22.63
N GLU A 91 -0.57 3.35 22.90
CA GLU A 91 -0.77 4.10 24.14
C GLU A 91 -2.27 4.42 24.38
N ALA A 92 -2.99 4.85 23.34
CA ALA A 92 -4.41 5.12 23.43
C ALA A 92 -5.25 3.87 23.74
N ALA A 93 -4.92 2.73 23.15
CA ALA A 93 -5.62 1.48 23.40
C ALA A 93 -5.40 1.00 24.86
N GLU A 94 -4.17 1.11 25.37
CA GLU A 94 -3.84 0.82 26.78
C GLU A 94 -4.55 1.77 27.75
N ALA A 95 -4.56 3.07 27.43
CA ALA A 95 -5.23 4.09 28.23
C ALA A 95 -6.75 3.88 28.28
N LEU A 96 -7.39 3.56 27.14
CA LEU A 96 -8.80 3.22 27.07
C LEU A 96 -9.11 1.96 27.88
N ALA A 97 -8.28 0.92 27.76
CA ALA A 97 -8.47 -0.32 28.50
C ALA A 97 -8.45 -0.06 30.02
N LYS A 98 -7.50 0.77 30.49
CA LYS A 98 -7.43 1.18 31.89
C LYS A 98 -8.65 2.00 32.33
N LEU A 99 -9.05 3.00 31.55
CA LEU A 99 -10.17 3.89 31.88
C LEU A 99 -11.52 3.17 31.88
N ASN A 100 -11.71 2.24 30.95
CA ASN A 100 -12.96 1.49 30.78
C ASN A 100 -12.98 0.17 31.57
N GLN A 101 -11.92 -0.15 32.32
CA GLN A 101 -11.76 -1.42 33.03
C GLN A 101 -11.94 -2.63 32.10
N SER A 102 -11.36 -2.53 30.91
CA SER A 102 -11.42 -3.53 29.85
C SER A 102 -10.02 -4.03 29.49
N ASP A 103 -9.92 -4.75 28.37
CA ASP A 103 -8.65 -5.20 27.81
C ASP A 103 -8.36 -4.49 26.47
N VAL A 104 -7.08 -4.36 26.13
CA VAL A 104 -6.61 -3.72 24.89
C VAL A 104 -7.30 -4.28 23.63
N PRO A 105 -7.47 -5.60 23.44
CA PRO A 105 -8.17 -6.12 22.28
C PRO A 105 -9.62 -5.66 22.18
N ALA A 106 -10.34 -5.54 23.31
CA ALA A 106 -11.72 -5.06 23.31
C ALA A 106 -11.82 -3.61 22.82
N GLU A 107 -10.90 -2.75 23.26
CA GLU A 107 -10.83 -1.36 22.83
C GLU A 107 -10.42 -1.21 21.35
N LEU A 108 -9.50 -2.05 20.88
CA LEU A 108 -9.13 -2.12 19.46
C LEU A 108 -10.32 -2.57 18.60
N LEU A 109 -11.09 -3.56 19.05
CA LEU A 109 -12.30 -4.01 18.35
C LEU A 109 -13.38 -2.93 18.31
N ALA A 110 -13.58 -2.20 19.43
CA ALA A 110 -14.47 -1.06 19.46
C ALA A 110 -13.98 0.06 18.52
N GLY A 111 -12.67 0.29 18.45
CA GLY A 111 -12.04 1.21 17.50
C GLY A 111 -12.27 0.82 16.04
N LEU A 112 -12.10 -0.46 15.69
CA LEU A 112 -12.34 -0.99 14.35
C LEU A 112 -13.80 -0.81 13.91
N LYS A 113 -14.76 -1.05 14.80
CA LYS A 113 -16.20 -0.81 14.52
C LYS A 113 -16.47 0.67 14.25
N ARG A 114 -15.89 1.57 15.04
CA ARG A 114 -16.05 3.03 14.91
C ARG A 114 -15.38 3.60 13.66
N ALA A 115 -14.21 3.07 13.31
CA ALA A 115 -13.38 3.55 12.20
C ALA A 115 -13.63 2.81 10.87
N SER A 116 -14.72 2.03 10.76
CA SER A 116 -15.00 1.15 9.62
C SER A 116 -14.99 1.84 8.26
N ALA A 117 -15.31 3.14 8.20
CA ALA A 117 -15.26 3.95 6.97
C ALA A 117 -13.83 4.41 6.58
N SER A 118 -12.86 4.33 7.48
CA SER A 118 -11.49 4.81 7.28
C SER A 118 -10.50 3.65 7.13
N GLN A 119 -10.29 3.22 5.87
CA GLN A 119 -9.35 2.15 5.52
C GLN A 119 -7.95 2.27 6.17
N PRO A 120 -7.26 3.42 6.19
CA PRO A 120 -5.92 3.51 6.79
C PRO A 120 -5.95 3.29 8.31
N VAL A 121 -7.01 3.72 8.99
CA VAL A 121 -7.15 3.52 10.44
C VAL A 121 -7.47 2.05 10.73
N VAL A 122 -8.36 1.44 9.94
CA VAL A 122 -8.66 0.02 10.06
C VAL A 122 -7.41 -0.82 9.90
N ALA A 123 -6.59 -0.57 8.87
CA ALA A 123 -5.34 -1.32 8.65
C ALA A 123 -4.38 -1.24 9.85
N GLU A 124 -4.21 -0.06 10.42
CA GLU A 124 -3.34 0.17 11.58
C GLU A 124 -3.86 -0.50 12.86
N LEU A 125 -5.17 -0.38 13.14
CA LEU A 125 -5.80 -1.03 14.30
C LEU A 125 -5.78 -2.56 14.16
N SER A 126 -5.99 -3.08 12.95
CA SER A 126 -5.89 -4.50 12.65
C SER A 126 -4.49 -5.04 12.94
N LYS A 127 -3.44 -4.29 12.57
CA LYS A 127 -2.06 -4.66 12.89
C LYS A 127 -1.83 -4.71 14.40
N LEU A 128 -2.27 -3.70 15.14
CA LEU A 128 -2.16 -3.67 16.60
C LEU A 128 -2.89 -4.82 17.28
N LEU A 129 -4.08 -5.18 16.77
CA LEU A 129 -4.89 -6.27 17.31
C LEU A 129 -4.18 -7.63 17.14
N VAL A 130 -3.62 -7.90 15.96
CA VAL A 130 -2.97 -9.19 15.69
C VAL A 130 -1.64 -9.35 16.44
N THR A 131 -1.02 -8.25 16.88
CA THR A 131 0.19 -8.28 17.72
C THR A 131 -0.08 -8.48 19.22
N GLN A 132 -1.33 -8.53 19.66
CA GLN A 132 -1.67 -8.75 21.07
C GLN A 132 -1.31 -10.18 21.52
N SER A 133 -1.06 -10.35 22.82
CA SER A 133 -0.71 -11.65 23.37
C SER A 133 -1.89 -12.63 23.28
N PRO A 134 -1.64 -13.95 23.09
CA PRO A 134 -2.69 -14.97 23.08
C PRO A 134 -3.56 -14.96 24.34
N GLU A 135 -3.00 -14.63 25.50
CA GLU A 135 -3.76 -14.51 26.75
C GLU A 135 -4.76 -13.36 26.73
N SER A 136 -4.33 -12.19 26.24
CA SER A 136 -5.21 -11.02 26.12
C SER A 136 -6.31 -11.25 25.07
N LEU A 137 -5.94 -11.85 23.93
CA LEU A 137 -6.90 -12.19 22.87
C LEU A 137 -7.98 -13.17 23.35
N ARG A 138 -7.62 -14.15 24.19
CA ARG A 138 -8.59 -15.10 24.77
C ARG A 138 -9.67 -14.42 25.61
N LYS A 139 -9.33 -13.37 26.36
CA LYS A 139 -10.32 -12.59 27.13
C LYS A 139 -11.37 -11.93 26.23
N SER A 140 -11.01 -11.60 24.99
CA SER A 140 -11.88 -11.00 23.99
C SER A 140 -12.39 -12.00 22.94
N GLN A 141 -12.28 -13.31 23.16
CA GLN A 141 -12.63 -14.34 22.17
C GLN A 141 -14.06 -14.20 21.64
N SER A 142 -15.05 -14.05 22.53
CA SER A 142 -16.46 -13.92 22.12
C SER A 142 -16.71 -12.68 21.25
N ALA A 143 -16.05 -11.56 21.58
CA ALA A 143 -16.14 -10.33 20.78
C ALA A 143 -15.47 -10.49 19.41
N LEU A 144 -14.36 -11.23 19.32
CA LEU A 144 -13.68 -11.57 18.08
C LEU A 144 -14.54 -12.47 17.19
N GLU A 145 -15.11 -13.53 17.74
CA GLU A 145 -16.02 -14.43 17.00
C GLU A 145 -17.24 -13.68 16.48
N THR A 146 -17.81 -12.80 17.31
CA THR A 146 -18.93 -11.94 16.90
C THR A 146 -18.54 -11.03 15.74
N LEU A 147 -17.39 -10.36 15.81
CA LEU A 147 -16.93 -9.48 14.73
C LEU A 147 -16.60 -10.25 13.45
N ALA A 148 -15.98 -11.42 13.57
CA ALA A 148 -15.60 -12.26 12.43
C ALA A 148 -16.83 -12.83 11.70
N GLY A 149 -17.83 -13.29 12.46
CA GLY A 149 -19.02 -13.96 11.93
C GLY A 149 -20.19 -13.03 11.56
N ALA A 150 -20.16 -11.76 11.94
CA ALA A 150 -21.18 -10.77 11.59
C ALA A 150 -20.95 -10.16 10.20
N ASP A 151 -22.00 -9.53 9.67
CA ASP A 151 -21.89 -8.62 8.53
C ASP A 151 -21.20 -7.31 8.97
N GLY A 152 -20.36 -6.76 8.11
CA GLY A 152 -19.59 -5.56 8.42
C GLY A 152 -18.39 -5.38 7.51
N ALA A 153 -17.50 -4.45 7.88
CA ALA A 153 -16.31 -4.14 7.10
C ALA A 153 -15.36 -5.35 7.02
N ASP A 154 -15.06 -5.79 5.81
CA ASP A 154 -14.21 -6.96 5.53
C ASP A 154 -12.87 -6.90 6.25
N ALA A 155 -12.18 -5.76 6.22
CA ALA A 155 -10.88 -5.60 6.88
C ALA A 155 -10.95 -5.79 8.42
N ALA A 156 -12.07 -5.43 9.06
CA ALA A 156 -12.26 -5.69 10.49
C ALA A 156 -12.52 -7.17 10.77
N ARG A 157 -13.27 -7.85 9.89
CA ARG A 157 -13.52 -9.30 9.96
C ARG A 157 -12.24 -10.10 9.76
N GLN A 158 -11.41 -9.70 8.79
CA GLN A 158 -10.09 -10.29 8.52
C GLN A 158 -9.17 -10.19 9.74
N ALA A 159 -9.12 -9.02 10.37
CA ALA A 159 -8.33 -8.82 11.58
C ALA A 159 -8.83 -9.65 12.77
N ALA A 160 -10.15 -9.76 12.93
CA ALA A 160 -10.75 -10.62 13.93
C ALA A 160 -10.36 -12.09 13.70
N PHE A 161 -10.45 -12.58 12.46
CA PHE A 161 -9.98 -13.92 12.10
C PHE A 161 -8.48 -14.12 12.35
N ALA A 162 -7.64 -13.16 11.96
CA ALA A 162 -6.21 -13.22 12.21
C ALA A 162 -5.88 -13.34 13.71
N ALA A 163 -6.57 -12.57 14.56
CA ALA A 163 -6.46 -12.67 16.00
C ALA A 163 -6.98 -14.03 16.54
N LEU A 164 -8.09 -14.53 16.00
CA LEU A 164 -8.64 -15.85 16.37
C LEU A 164 -7.70 -17.00 16.01
N ILE A 165 -7.00 -16.94 14.86
CA ILE A 165 -6.01 -17.95 14.45
C ILE A 165 -4.90 -18.10 15.50
N SER A 166 -4.49 -17.00 16.15
CA SER A 166 -3.49 -17.02 17.20
C SER A 166 -3.94 -17.82 18.44
N ILE A 167 -5.25 -17.92 18.70
CA ILE A 167 -5.80 -18.51 19.93
C ILE A 167 -6.62 -19.80 19.73
N GLN A 168 -7.05 -20.13 18.51
CA GLN A 168 -7.88 -21.30 18.21
C GLN A 168 -7.22 -22.29 17.23
N PRO A 169 -7.66 -23.56 17.19
CA PRO A 169 -7.28 -24.53 16.16
C PRO A 169 -7.85 -24.19 14.78
N ALA A 170 -7.14 -24.58 13.73
CA ALA A 170 -7.55 -24.32 12.34
C ALA A 170 -8.87 -24.99 11.96
N ASP A 171 -9.13 -26.22 12.43
CA ASP A 171 -10.37 -26.96 12.13
C ASP A 171 -11.62 -26.27 12.68
N SER A 172 -11.56 -25.80 13.94
CA SER A 172 -12.66 -25.09 14.59
C SER A 172 -12.99 -23.79 13.88
N LEU A 173 -11.96 -23.00 13.53
CA LEU A 173 -12.14 -21.75 12.81
C LEU A 173 -12.67 -21.94 11.39
N TRP A 174 -12.23 -23.00 10.72
CA TRP A 174 -12.73 -23.34 9.40
C TRP A 174 -14.21 -23.69 9.42
N ALA A 175 -14.63 -24.56 10.35
CA ALA A 175 -16.04 -24.92 10.53
C ALA A 175 -16.90 -23.71 10.89
N PHE A 176 -16.39 -22.84 11.79
CA PHE A 176 -17.05 -21.59 12.13
C PHE A 176 -17.25 -20.67 10.91
N ALA A 177 -16.21 -20.47 10.09
CA ALA A 177 -16.29 -19.62 8.91
C ALA A 177 -17.18 -20.19 7.80
N GLN A 178 -17.27 -21.52 7.66
CA GLN A 178 -18.20 -22.16 6.72
C GLN A 178 -19.66 -22.00 7.14
N GLY A 179 -19.95 -21.94 8.44
CA GLY A 179 -21.29 -21.76 8.98
C GLY A 179 -21.81 -20.31 8.93
N LYS A 180 -21.02 -19.35 8.44
CA LYS A 180 -21.35 -17.92 8.44
C LYS A 180 -21.26 -17.32 7.03
N PRO A 181 -22.30 -16.59 6.56
CA PRO A 181 -22.29 -15.97 5.24
C PRO A 181 -21.05 -15.08 5.03
N GLY A 182 -20.36 -15.29 3.91
CA GLY A 182 -19.20 -14.48 3.50
C GLY A 182 -18.02 -14.47 4.47
N ALA A 183 -17.96 -15.37 5.46
CA ALA A 183 -16.90 -15.37 6.47
C ALA A 183 -15.65 -16.14 6.02
N LEU A 184 -15.81 -17.17 5.18
CA LEU A 184 -14.69 -17.94 4.65
C LEU A 184 -13.66 -17.10 3.87
N PRO A 185 -14.04 -16.19 2.95
CA PRO A 185 -13.08 -15.26 2.33
C PRO A 185 -12.30 -14.41 3.34
N GLN A 186 -12.95 -13.99 4.43
CA GLN A 186 -12.31 -13.15 5.44
C GLN A 186 -11.36 -13.94 6.34
N LEU A 187 -11.68 -15.19 6.65
CA LEU A 187 -10.73 -16.11 7.28
C LEU A 187 -9.47 -16.27 6.41
N LEU A 188 -9.66 -16.54 5.11
CA LEU A 188 -8.55 -16.71 4.17
C LEU A 188 -7.67 -15.47 4.06
N ALA A 189 -8.29 -14.28 3.94
CA ALA A 189 -7.57 -13.01 3.89
C ALA A 189 -6.91 -12.62 5.23
N GLY A 190 -7.40 -13.15 6.37
CA GLY A 190 -6.77 -12.99 7.68
C GLY A 190 -5.51 -13.84 7.88
N ILE A 191 -5.37 -14.99 7.20
CA ILE A 191 -4.22 -15.90 7.37
C ILE A 191 -2.87 -15.20 7.15
N PRO A 192 -2.63 -14.45 6.05
CA PRO A 192 -1.38 -13.71 5.84
C PRO A 192 -0.99 -12.72 6.95
N MET A 193 -1.97 -12.25 7.73
CA MET A 193 -1.73 -11.24 8.77
C MET A 193 -1.12 -11.85 10.03
N VAL A 194 -1.20 -13.17 10.19
CA VAL A 194 -0.74 -13.90 11.39
C VAL A 194 0.79 -14.02 11.40
N PRO A 195 1.50 -13.48 12.42
CA PRO A 195 2.95 -13.56 12.49
C PRO A 195 3.48 -14.99 12.59
N ASP A 196 2.80 -15.83 13.38
CA ASP A 196 3.19 -17.22 13.62
C ASP A 196 3.04 -18.09 12.35
N GLY A 197 4.17 -18.58 11.84
CA GLY A 197 4.22 -19.41 10.65
C GLY A 197 3.60 -20.80 10.83
N THR A 198 3.68 -21.39 12.03
CA THR A 198 3.08 -22.69 12.34
C THR A 198 1.57 -22.60 12.34
N LYS A 199 1.03 -21.50 12.91
CA LYS A 199 -0.41 -21.21 12.87
C LYS A 199 -0.93 -21.04 11.45
N ARG A 200 -0.15 -20.37 10.57
CA ARG A 200 -0.49 -20.26 9.14
C ARG A 200 -0.43 -21.62 8.45
N ALA A 201 0.64 -22.38 8.63
CA ALA A 201 0.85 -23.68 7.99
C ALA A 201 -0.29 -24.67 8.25
N ALA A 202 -0.93 -24.61 9.42
CA ALA A 202 -2.09 -25.44 9.77
C ALA A 202 -3.28 -25.33 8.79
N PHE A 203 -3.37 -24.24 8.02
CA PHE A 203 -4.43 -24.05 7.03
C PHE A 203 -4.12 -24.62 5.64
N ALA A 204 -2.90 -25.11 5.38
CA ALA A 204 -2.47 -25.50 4.03
C ALA A 204 -3.35 -26.56 3.37
N GLY A 205 -3.73 -27.60 4.11
CA GLY A 205 -4.61 -28.66 3.61
C GLY A 205 -6.01 -28.18 3.24
N LYS A 206 -6.44 -27.01 3.72
CA LYS A 206 -7.76 -26.43 3.47
C LYS A 206 -7.73 -25.33 2.41
N VAL A 207 -6.66 -24.54 2.39
CA VAL A 207 -6.48 -23.40 1.46
C VAL A 207 -6.16 -23.89 0.05
N LEU A 208 -5.20 -24.81 -0.11
CA LEU A 208 -4.69 -25.22 -1.42
C LEU A 208 -5.77 -25.81 -2.35
N PRO A 209 -6.72 -26.64 -1.87
CA PRO A 209 -7.81 -27.14 -2.71
C PRO A 209 -8.72 -26.04 -3.28
N LEU A 210 -8.85 -24.90 -2.61
CA LEU A 210 -9.73 -23.80 -3.03
C LEU A 210 -9.18 -23.01 -4.23
N LEU A 211 -7.92 -23.24 -4.62
CA LEU A 211 -7.33 -22.64 -5.82
C LEU A 211 -7.90 -23.26 -7.11
N ALA A 212 -8.42 -24.48 -7.02
CA ALA A 212 -8.99 -25.17 -8.18
C ALA A 212 -10.25 -24.47 -8.72
N PRO A 213 -10.55 -24.63 -10.03
CA PRO A 213 -11.83 -24.21 -10.59
C PRO A 213 -13.01 -24.81 -9.82
N GLY A 214 -14.06 -24.03 -9.56
CA GLY A 214 -15.28 -24.47 -8.87
C GLY A 214 -15.55 -23.78 -7.53
N SER A 215 -14.55 -23.16 -6.92
CA SER A 215 -14.75 -22.29 -5.75
C SER A 215 -15.33 -20.93 -6.15
N GLU A 216 -16.12 -20.30 -5.26
CA GLU A 216 -16.62 -18.92 -5.45
C GLU A 216 -15.45 -17.95 -5.73
N ALA A 217 -15.64 -16.98 -6.62
CA ALA A 217 -14.55 -16.11 -7.08
C ALA A 217 -13.86 -15.32 -5.94
N THR A 218 -14.62 -14.80 -4.99
CA THR A 218 -14.11 -14.06 -3.81
C THR A 218 -13.26 -14.98 -2.92
N THR A 219 -13.79 -16.17 -2.60
CA THR A 219 -13.12 -17.22 -1.83
C THR A 219 -11.84 -17.67 -2.51
N ARG A 220 -11.87 -17.92 -3.82
CA ARG A 220 -10.72 -18.35 -4.60
C ARG A 220 -9.62 -17.28 -4.62
N LYS A 221 -9.95 -16.01 -4.84
CA LYS A 221 -8.99 -14.90 -4.78
C LYS A 221 -8.29 -14.83 -3.41
N ALA A 222 -9.07 -14.90 -2.33
CA ALA A 222 -8.53 -14.89 -0.97
C ALA A 222 -7.63 -16.11 -0.71
N ALA A 223 -8.01 -17.29 -1.18
CA ALA A 223 -7.20 -18.51 -1.08
C ALA A 223 -5.88 -18.42 -1.86
N ILE A 224 -5.90 -17.86 -3.07
CA ILE A 224 -4.69 -17.62 -3.89
C ILE A 224 -3.70 -16.74 -3.13
N THR A 225 -4.17 -15.62 -2.55
CA THR A 225 -3.32 -14.72 -1.76
C THR A 225 -2.80 -15.41 -0.48
N ALA A 226 -3.64 -16.19 0.20
CA ALA A 226 -3.24 -16.92 1.39
C ALA A 226 -2.19 -18.01 1.09
N ALA A 227 -2.30 -18.72 -0.03
CA ALA A 227 -1.44 -19.84 -0.40
C ALA A 227 0.06 -19.48 -0.43
N ALA A 228 0.39 -18.26 -0.87
CA ALA A 228 1.78 -17.78 -0.90
C ALA A 228 2.38 -17.50 0.49
N ARG A 229 1.56 -17.51 1.55
CA ARG A 229 1.93 -17.18 2.92
C ARG A 229 1.80 -18.38 3.85
N LEU A 230 1.92 -19.60 3.33
CA LEU A 230 1.82 -20.84 4.10
C LEU A 230 3.18 -21.54 4.17
N PRO A 231 3.95 -21.36 5.27
CA PRO A 231 5.27 -21.97 5.40
C PRO A 231 5.22 -23.50 5.30
N GLY A 232 6.19 -24.09 4.62
CA GLY A 232 6.32 -25.53 4.44
C GLY A 232 5.44 -26.13 3.34
N SER A 233 4.69 -25.31 2.61
CA SER A 233 3.85 -25.73 1.49
C SER A 233 4.20 -25.06 0.17
N GLU A 234 5.36 -24.40 0.08
CA GLU A 234 5.74 -23.50 -1.01
C GLU A 234 5.76 -24.20 -2.37
N ALA A 235 6.32 -25.41 -2.47
CA ALA A 235 6.37 -26.17 -3.72
C ALA A 235 4.97 -26.61 -4.19
N THR A 236 4.11 -27.02 -3.24
CA THR A 236 2.72 -27.41 -3.53
C THR A 236 1.89 -26.18 -3.92
N ALA A 237 2.06 -25.06 -3.22
CA ALA A 237 1.44 -23.78 -3.53
C ALA A 237 1.88 -23.29 -4.91
N PHE A 238 3.17 -23.35 -5.24
CA PHE A 238 3.68 -23.00 -6.56
C PHE A 238 2.99 -23.82 -7.65
N THR A 239 2.88 -25.14 -7.47
CA THR A 239 2.26 -26.04 -8.44
C THR A 239 0.77 -25.70 -8.62
N ALA A 240 0.05 -25.47 -7.53
CA ALA A 240 -1.37 -25.08 -7.59
C ALA A 240 -1.58 -23.72 -8.28
N LEU A 241 -0.76 -22.72 -7.94
CA LEU A 241 -0.81 -21.38 -8.56
C LEU A 241 -0.44 -21.43 -10.06
N ALA A 242 0.49 -22.31 -10.45
CA ALA A 242 0.82 -22.52 -11.85
C ALA A 242 -0.38 -23.06 -12.64
N GLN A 243 -1.17 -23.96 -12.04
CA GLN A 243 -2.41 -24.44 -12.66
C GLN A 243 -3.47 -23.34 -12.78
N VAL A 244 -3.57 -22.44 -11.79
CA VAL A 244 -4.46 -21.27 -11.86
C VAL A 244 -4.13 -20.40 -13.09
N ILE A 245 -2.84 -20.14 -13.35
CA ILE A 245 -2.39 -19.41 -14.54
C ILE A 245 -2.64 -20.20 -15.82
N ALA A 246 -2.38 -21.50 -15.83
CA ALA A 246 -2.62 -22.36 -16.99
C ALA A 246 -4.10 -22.36 -17.41
N HIS A 247 -5.02 -22.38 -16.45
CA HIS A 247 -6.46 -22.28 -16.70
C HIS A 247 -6.94 -20.87 -17.09
N GLY A 248 -6.11 -19.84 -16.93
CA GLY A 248 -6.46 -18.46 -17.27
C GLY A 248 -7.43 -17.79 -16.30
N THR A 249 -7.61 -18.34 -15.09
CA THR A 249 -8.47 -17.77 -14.05
C THR A 249 -7.63 -16.99 -13.06
N GLU A 250 -8.05 -15.78 -12.66
CA GLU A 250 -7.36 -14.99 -11.62
C GLU A 250 -5.85 -14.78 -11.86
N VAL A 251 -5.45 -14.69 -13.13
CA VAL A 251 -4.04 -14.71 -13.57
C VAL A 251 -3.18 -13.65 -12.84
N PRO A 252 -3.59 -12.37 -12.71
CA PRO A 252 -2.80 -11.37 -11.99
C PRO A 252 -2.65 -11.69 -10.50
N THR A 253 -3.71 -12.18 -9.86
CA THR A 253 -3.70 -12.57 -8.44
C THR A 253 -2.74 -13.74 -8.20
N ALA A 254 -2.77 -14.75 -9.08
CA ALA A 254 -1.88 -15.90 -9.01
C ALA A 254 -0.42 -15.54 -9.28
N ALA A 255 -0.17 -14.61 -10.21
CA ALA A 255 1.18 -14.12 -10.49
C ALA A 255 1.79 -13.38 -9.29
N ARG A 256 1.02 -12.50 -8.64
CA ARG A 256 1.43 -11.85 -7.39
C ARG A 256 1.72 -12.86 -6.28
N ALA A 257 0.88 -13.89 -6.14
CA ALA A 257 1.10 -14.95 -5.17
C ALA A 257 2.41 -15.72 -5.46
N LEU A 258 2.71 -16.03 -6.72
CA LEU A 258 3.97 -16.67 -7.12
C LEU A 258 5.19 -15.79 -6.85
N LEU A 259 5.11 -14.48 -7.12
CA LEU A 259 6.17 -13.51 -6.82
C LEU A 259 6.46 -13.38 -5.33
N ALA A 260 5.47 -13.66 -4.47
CA ALA A 260 5.66 -13.64 -3.02
C ALA A 260 6.33 -14.93 -2.48
N LEU A 261 6.39 -16.01 -3.27
CA LEU A 261 7.09 -17.23 -2.90
C LEU A 261 8.61 -17.06 -3.10
N PRO A 262 9.47 -17.60 -2.20
CA PRO A 262 10.91 -17.57 -2.40
C PRO A 262 11.32 -18.26 -3.72
N PRO A 263 12.10 -17.62 -4.61
CA PRO A 263 12.54 -18.26 -5.86
C PRO A 263 13.40 -19.51 -5.68
N SER A 264 13.90 -19.77 -4.47
CA SER A 264 14.61 -21.00 -4.10
C SER A 264 13.68 -22.19 -3.87
N SER A 265 12.38 -21.96 -3.62
CA SER A 265 11.40 -23.02 -3.38
C SER A 265 10.65 -23.45 -4.65
N TRP A 266 10.96 -22.84 -5.79
CA TRP A 266 10.28 -23.11 -7.05
C TRP A 266 10.79 -24.43 -7.66
N PRO A 267 9.91 -25.39 -7.99
CA PRO A 267 10.34 -26.64 -8.61
C PRO A 267 10.86 -26.42 -10.04
N ASP A 268 12.12 -26.80 -10.30
CA ASP A 268 12.77 -26.59 -11.61
C ASP A 268 11.97 -27.19 -12.78
N ALA A 269 11.39 -28.38 -12.57
CA ALA A 269 10.56 -29.07 -13.56
C ALA A 269 9.30 -28.28 -13.96
N ALA A 270 8.80 -27.40 -13.09
CA ALA A 270 7.58 -26.62 -13.32
C ALA A 270 7.84 -25.23 -13.93
N ILE A 271 9.11 -24.76 -13.95
CA ILE A 271 9.47 -23.42 -14.45
C ILE A 271 9.11 -23.26 -15.93
N LYS A 272 9.54 -24.19 -16.79
CA LYS A 272 9.29 -24.09 -18.23
C LYS A 272 7.78 -24.16 -18.55
N PRO A 273 7.01 -25.16 -18.07
CA PRO A 273 5.57 -25.21 -18.31
C PRO A 273 4.83 -23.94 -17.84
N LEU A 274 5.19 -23.40 -16.68
CA LEU A 274 4.59 -22.16 -16.18
C LEU A 274 4.96 -20.95 -17.06
N THR A 275 6.21 -20.86 -17.51
CA THR A 275 6.66 -19.78 -18.40
C THR A 275 5.85 -19.76 -19.69
N ASP A 276 5.67 -20.93 -20.30
CA ASP A 276 4.91 -21.08 -21.54
C ASP A 276 3.43 -20.71 -21.33
N ALA A 277 2.82 -21.19 -20.24
CA ALA A 277 1.45 -20.85 -19.86
C ALA A 277 1.27 -19.36 -19.61
N LEU A 278 2.21 -18.72 -18.90
CA LEU A 278 2.18 -17.30 -18.61
C LEU A 278 2.28 -16.47 -19.90
N LEU A 279 3.16 -16.83 -20.83
CA LEU A 279 3.26 -16.15 -22.13
C LEU A 279 1.94 -16.20 -22.91
N VAL A 280 1.20 -17.31 -22.84
CA VAL A 280 -0.13 -17.42 -23.46
C VAL A 280 -1.11 -16.43 -22.82
N GLN A 281 -1.10 -16.25 -21.50
CA GLN A 281 -2.01 -15.32 -20.85
C GLN A 281 -1.60 -13.85 -21.06
N VAL A 282 -0.31 -13.52 -20.96
CA VAL A 282 0.18 -12.14 -21.11
C VAL A 282 -0.12 -11.58 -22.51
N LYS A 283 -0.05 -12.41 -23.55
CA LYS A 283 -0.40 -12.00 -24.92
C LYS A 283 -1.87 -11.58 -25.09
N LYS A 284 -2.76 -12.04 -24.22
CA LYS A 284 -4.20 -11.69 -24.25
C LYS A 284 -4.49 -10.33 -23.62
N VAL A 285 -3.54 -9.75 -22.87
CA VAL A 285 -3.75 -8.45 -22.20
C VAL A 285 -3.72 -7.31 -23.23
N PRO A 286 -4.78 -6.50 -23.33
CA PRO A 286 -4.84 -5.31 -24.20
C PRO A 286 -3.71 -4.33 -23.91
N VAL A 287 -3.17 -3.68 -24.95
CA VAL A 287 -2.06 -2.72 -24.84
C VAL A 287 -2.30 -1.63 -23.76
N PRO A 288 -3.48 -0.99 -23.65
CA PRO A 288 -3.71 0.04 -22.64
C PRO A 288 -3.57 -0.45 -21.19
N GLN A 289 -3.76 -1.74 -20.94
CA GLN A 289 -3.66 -2.33 -19.60
C GLN A 289 -2.23 -2.78 -19.26
N ARG A 290 -1.28 -2.67 -20.20
CA ARG A 290 0.08 -3.21 -20.02
C ARG A 290 1.01 -2.32 -19.19
N THR A 291 0.53 -1.18 -18.75
CA THR A 291 1.25 -0.29 -17.83
C THR A 291 0.65 -0.32 -16.42
N GLU A 292 -0.48 -1.03 -16.25
CA GLU A 292 -1.09 -1.26 -14.95
C GLU A 292 -0.29 -2.28 -14.13
N ASN A 293 -0.37 -2.15 -12.80
CA ASN A 293 0.37 -3.00 -11.86
C ASN A 293 0.15 -4.50 -12.11
N ASP A 294 -1.08 -4.91 -12.44
CA ASP A 294 -1.42 -6.31 -12.70
C ASP A 294 -0.61 -6.89 -13.89
N PHE A 295 -0.35 -6.10 -14.93
CA PHE A 295 0.52 -6.54 -16.04
C PHE A 295 2.00 -6.50 -15.65
N LEU A 296 2.42 -5.48 -14.92
CA LEU A 296 3.81 -5.36 -14.46
C LEU A 296 4.22 -6.57 -13.59
N ASP A 297 3.32 -7.07 -12.74
CA ASP A 297 3.52 -8.29 -11.95
C ASP A 297 3.69 -9.52 -12.86
N LEU A 298 2.89 -9.65 -13.91
CA LEU A 298 3.02 -10.74 -14.90
C LEU A 298 4.37 -10.68 -15.62
N GLN A 299 4.80 -9.48 -16.01
CA GLN A 299 6.07 -9.27 -16.69
C GLN A 299 7.25 -9.58 -15.75
N GLN A 300 7.19 -9.14 -14.49
CA GLN A 300 8.19 -9.45 -13.48
C GLN A 300 8.31 -10.96 -13.25
N LEU A 301 7.19 -11.65 -13.09
CA LEU A 301 7.18 -13.11 -12.94
C LEU A 301 7.81 -13.79 -14.16
N GLY A 302 7.45 -13.34 -15.36
CA GLY A 302 8.03 -13.82 -16.62
C GLY A 302 9.55 -13.70 -16.67
N PHE A 303 10.11 -12.56 -16.23
CA PHE A 303 11.55 -12.37 -16.17
C PHE A 303 12.24 -13.23 -15.10
N GLN A 304 11.63 -13.41 -13.93
CA GLN A 304 12.17 -14.28 -12.88
C GLN A 304 12.19 -15.75 -13.32
N LEU A 305 11.13 -16.23 -13.97
CA LEU A 305 11.08 -17.57 -14.55
C LEU A 305 12.13 -17.74 -15.64
N ALA A 306 12.26 -16.76 -16.55
CA ALA A 306 13.28 -16.79 -17.59
C ALA A 306 14.71 -16.83 -17.04
N ALA A 307 14.96 -16.20 -15.88
CA ALA A 307 16.27 -16.25 -15.24
C ALA A 307 16.64 -17.63 -14.67
N LYS A 308 15.65 -18.50 -14.43
CA LYS A 308 15.84 -19.88 -13.98
C LYS A 308 15.97 -20.89 -15.12
N LEU A 309 15.68 -20.47 -16.36
CA LEU A 309 15.82 -21.32 -17.54
C LEU A 309 17.28 -21.36 -18.05
N PRO A 310 17.68 -22.46 -18.75
CA PRO A 310 18.92 -22.49 -19.51
C PRO A 310 19.05 -21.31 -20.48
N LYS A 311 20.28 -20.85 -20.76
CA LYS A 311 20.54 -19.64 -21.56
C LYS A 311 19.82 -19.64 -22.92
N ASP A 312 19.82 -20.77 -23.60
CA ASP A 312 19.26 -20.91 -24.96
C ASP A 312 17.74 -20.73 -24.98
N THR A 313 17.04 -21.15 -23.93
CA THR A 313 15.59 -20.99 -23.79
C THR A 313 15.20 -19.68 -23.09
N ALA A 314 16.07 -19.16 -22.22
CA ALA A 314 15.85 -17.90 -21.51
C ALA A 314 15.81 -16.68 -22.45
N LEU A 315 16.68 -16.63 -23.47
CA LEU A 315 16.81 -15.47 -24.36
C LEU A 315 15.52 -15.17 -25.16
N PRO A 316 14.89 -16.14 -25.86
CA PRO A 316 13.62 -15.91 -26.56
C PRO A 316 12.48 -15.50 -25.62
N VAL A 317 12.44 -16.07 -24.42
CA VAL A 317 11.43 -15.75 -23.40
C VAL A 317 11.58 -14.32 -22.92
N ARG A 318 12.80 -13.88 -22.57
CA ARG A 318 13.07 -12.49 -22.18
C ARG A 318 12.69 -11.49 -23.27
N LYS A 319 13.04 -11.80 -24.52
CA LYS A 319 12.64 -10.98 -25.68
C LYS A 319 11.12 -10.89 -25.81
N SER A 320 10.41 -11.99 -25.59
CA SER A 320 8.94 -12.03 -25.67
C SER A 320 8.27 -11.17 -24.59
N PHE A 321 8.72 -11.25 -23.34
CA PHE A 321 8.17 -10.39 -22.28
C PHE A 321 8.56 -8.92 -22.49
N SER A 322 9.80 -8.63 -22.92
CA SER A 322 10.24 -7.26 -23.20
C SER A 322 9.53 -6.62 -24.38
N SER A 323 9.17 -7.38 -25.44
CA SER A 323 8.44 -6.83 -26.58
C SER A 323 6.96 -6.59 -26.30
N LEU A 324 6.41 -7.25 -25.28
CA LEU A 324 5.02 -7.05 -24.86
C LEU A 324 4.84 -5.82 -23.97
N GLY A 325 5.90 -5.40 -23.27
CA GLY A 325 5.91 -4.18 -22.48
C GLY A 325 5.70 -2.91 -23.31
N VAL A 326 5.17 -1.88 -22.67
CA VAL A 326 4.92 -0.57 -23.27
C VAL A 326 6.02 0.40 -22.85
N ASN A 327 6.58 1.15 -23.79
CA ASN A 327 7.55 2.20 -23.46
C ASN A 327 6.80 3.41 -22.89
N VAL A 328 7.02 3.72 -21.61
CA VAL A 328 6.38 4.86 -20.94
C VAL A 328 7.28 6.08 -21.03
N LEU A 329 6.85 7.08 -21.79
CA LEU A 329 7.50 8.38 -21.94
C LEU A 329 6.80 9.40 -21.04
N ARG A 330 7.57 10.19 -20.30
CA ARG A 330 7.03 11.27 -19.45
C ARG A 330 7.36 12.61 -20.07
N LEU A 331 6.37 13.47 -20.21
CA LEU A 331 6.53 14.84 -20.70
C LEU A 331 5.94 15.80 -19.66
N GLY A 332 6.74 16.75 -19.21
CA GLY A 332 6.32 17.79 -18.27
C GLY A 332 6.42 19.17 -18.91
N THR A 333 5.90 20.17 -18.21
CA THR A 333 6.09 21.60 -18.53
C THR A 333 7.13 22.22 -17.59
N LEU A 334 7.89 23.20 -18.09
CA LEU A 334 8.77 24.02 -17.26
C LEU A 334 7.95 25.15 -16.65
N HIS A 335 8.15 25.45 -15.37
CA HIS A 335 7.33 26.45 -14.67
C HIS A 335 7.55 27.86 -15.25
N GLU A 336 6.46 28.52 -15.63
CA GLU A 336 6.40 29.87 -16.21
C GLU A 336 7.22 30.02 -17.51
N GLN A 337 7.50 28.90 -18.16
CA GLN A 337 8.27 28.82 -19.39
C GLN A 337 7.44 27.98 -20.35
N MET A 338 6.96 28.57 -21.45
CA MET A 338 6.13 27.92 -22.50
C MET A 338 6.88 26.81 -23.27
N PHE A 339 7.52 25.92 -22.54
CA PHE A 339 8.45 24.90 -22.98
C PHE A 339 8.17 23.61 -22.21
N PHE A 340 8.33 22.50 -22.90
CA PHE A 340 8.36 21.20 -22.24
C PHE A 340 9.70 20.97 -21.52
N ASP A 341 9.67 20.07 -20.53
CA ASP A 341 10.86 19.63 -19.79
C ASP A 341 11.82 18.77 -20.63
N LYS A 342 11.36 18.30 -21.80
CA LYS A 342 12.12 17.47 -22.74
C LYS A 342 11.96 17.97 -24.17
N VAL A 343 13.09 18.09 -24.86
CA VAL A 343 13.16 18.47 -26.28
C VAL A 343 13.16 17.27 -27.23
N GLN A 344 13.43 16.06 -26.71
CA GLN A 344 13.49 14.84 -27.50
C GLN A 344 12.86 13.68 -26.74
N LEU A 345 11.99 12.96 -27.43
CA LEU A 345 11.41 11.70 -27.00
C LEU A 345 11.83 10.61 -27.98
N VAL A 346 12.24 9.45 -27.46
CA VAL A 346 12.73 8.32 -28.29
C VAL A 346 11.84 7.11 -28.04
N ALA A 347 11.35 6.54 -29.14
CA ALA A 347 10.56 5.32 -29.13
C ALA A 347 11.02 4.37 -30.25
N GLU A 348 10.80 3.08 -30.04
CA GLU A 348 11.13 2.04 -31.01
C GLU A 348 9.95 1.83 -31.96
N ALA A 349 10.21 1.85 -33.27
CA ALA A 349 9.18 1.72 -34.28
C ALA A 349 8.42 0.38 -34.15
N GLY A 350 7.10 0.42 -34.32
CA GLY A 350 6.23 -0.75 -34.26
C GLY A 350 5.94 -1.28 -32.85
N LYS A 351 6.47 -0.65 -31.79
CA LYS A 351 6.14 -0.98 -30.40
C LYS A 351 5.12 0.02 -29.82
N PRO A 352 4.24 -0.43 -28.91
CA PRO A 352 3.35 0.48 -28.22
C PRO A 352 4.10 1.44 -27.30
N VAL A 353 3.65 2.69 -27.28
CA VAL A 353 4.21 3.79 -26.48
C VAL A 353 3.07 4.44 -25.70
N GLU A 354 3.28 4.70 -24.43
CA GLU A 354 2.40 5.52 -23.60
C GLU A 354 3.13 6.82 -23.26
N LEU A 355 2.50 7.96 -23.52
CA LEU A 355 3.03 9.26 -23.15
C LEU A 355 2.19 9.84 -22.02
N ILE A 356 2.80 9.96 -20.84
CA ILE A 356 2.20 10.60 -19.67
C ILE A 356 2.60 12.07 -19.70
N PHE A 357 1.61 12.93 -19.96
CA PHE A 357 1.78 14.37 -19.90
C PHE A 357 1.36 14.92 -18.54
N HIS A 358 2.21 15.73 -17.92
CA HIS A 358 1.95 16.39 -16.65
C HIS A 358 2.19 17.88 -16.78
N ASN A 359 1.11 18.67 -16.76
CA ASN A 359 1.21 20.12 -16.74
C ASN A 359 1.30 20.62 -15.29
N SER A 360 2.50 21.06 -14.87
CA SER A 360 2.74 21.71 -13.58
C SER A 360 2.77 23.24 -13.65
N ASP A 361 2.52 23.80 -14.84
CA ASP A 361 2.47 25.24 -15.06
C ASP A 361 1.07 25.79 -14.74
N ALA A 362 0.99 27.06 -14.39
CA ALA A 362 -0.27 27.81 -14.31
C ALA A 362 -0.88 28.04 -15.71
N MET A 363 -0.08 27.96 -16.77
CA MET A 363 -0.51 28.12 -18.16
C MET A 363 -1.03 26.80 -18.76
N GLN A 364 -2.04 26.91 -19.62
CA GLN A 364 -2.59 25.78 -20.35
C GLN A 364 -1.58 25.24 -21.36
N HIS A 365 -1.34 23.92 -21.29
CA HIS A 365 -0.49 23.20 -22.23
C HIS A 365 -1.19 21.91 -22.62
N ASN A 366 -0.99 21.50 -23.87
CA ASN A 366 -1.28 20.16 -24.38
C ASN A 366 -0.06 19.68 -25.17
N TRP A 367 -0.14 18.48 -25.74
CA TRP A 367 0.87 18.01 -26.67
C TRP A 367 0.18 17.36 -27.89
N VAL A 368 0.80 17.42 -29.08
CA VAL A 368 0.28 16.79 -30.31
C VAL A 368 1.38 16.06 -31.09
N LEU A 369 1.07 14.89 -31.65
CA LEU A 369 2.02 14.10 -32.47
C LEU A 369 1.66 14.39 -33.90
N ILE A 370 2.63 14.94 -34.61
CA ILE A 370 2.46 15.35 -36.00
C ILE A 370 3.46 14.64 -36.88
N GLN A 371 3.15 14.54 -38.16
CA GLN A 371 4.15 14.16 -39.15
C GLN A 371 5.18 15.28 -39.31
N VAL A 372 6.41 14.92 -39.64
CA VAL A 372 7.49 15.88 -39.88
C VAL A 372 7.07 16.83 -41.01
N GLY A 373 7.17 18.15 -40.77
CA GLY A 373 6.77 19.19 -41.72
C GLY A 373 5.34 19.72 -41.58
N ALA A 374 4.49 19.10 -40.76
CA ALA A 374 3.09 19.53 -40.57
C ALA A 374 2.90 20.59 -39.45
N ALA A 375 3.99 21.13 -38.89
CA ALA A 375 3.92 21.99 -37.69
C ALA A 375 3.13 23.29 -37.94
N ASP A 376 3.42 23.99 -39.03
CA ASP A 376 2.78 25.26 -39.36
C ASP A 376 1.28 25.09 -39.63
N GLU A 377 0.91 24.02 -40.34
CA GLU A 377 -0.48 23.69 -40.67
C GLU A 377 -1.30 23.41 -39.40
N ILE A 378 -0.76 22.57 -38.50
CA ILE A 378 -1.43 22.22 -37.25
C ILE A 378 -1.49 23.41 -36.29
N GLY A 379 -0.45 24.25 -36.26
CA GLY A 379 -0.44 25.50 -35.49
C GLY A 379 -1.57 26.45 -35.90
N LEU A 380 -1.72 26.70 -37.20
CA LEU A 380 -2.80 27.52 -37.76
C LEU A 380 -4.21 26.94 -37.49
N ALA A 381 -4.33 25.62 -37.43
CA ALA A 381 -5.59 24.96 -37.07
C ALA A 381 -5.91 25.11 -35.57
N ALA A 382 -4.90 25.00 -34.70
CA ALA A 382 -5.05 25.13 -33.26
C ALA A 382 -5.47 26.54 -32.84
N GLU A 383 -4.95 27.60 -33.49
CA GLU A 383 -5.36 28.99 -33.22
C GLU A 383 -6.86 29.26 -33.43
N LYS A 384 -7.51 28.45 -34.28
CA LYS A 384 -8.94 28.58 -34.58
C LYS A 384 -9.83 27.79 -33.60
N MET A 385 -9.24 26.97 -32.73
CA MET A 385 -9.99 26.20 -31.75
C MET A 385 -10.33 27.07 -30.53
N PRO A 386 -11.60 27.12 -30.10
CA PRO A 386 -11.95 27.80 -28.86
C PRO A 386 -11.33 27.05 -27.66
N PRO A 387 -10.87 27.76 -26.62
CA PRO A 387 -10.41 27.11 -25.40
C PRO A 387 -11.56 26.32 -24.76
N GLN A 388 -11.34 25.03 -24.52
CA GLN A 388 -12.25 24.22 -23.73
C GLN A 388 -11.83 24.32 -22.25
N PRO A 389 -12.78 24.55 -21.33
CA PRO A 389 -12.50 24.42 -19.90
C PRO A 389 -12.25 22.94 -19.56
N ASP A 390 -11.22 22.69 -18.75
CA ASP A 390 -10.85 21.37 -18.24
C ASP A 390 -11.88 20.81 -17.23
#